data_AF-A0A381XEE2-F1
#
_entry.id   AF-A0A381XEE2-F1
#
_cell.length_a   1.000
_cell.length_b   1.000
_cell.length_c   1.000
_cell.angle_alpha   90.00
_cell.angle_beta   90.00
_cell.angle_gamma   90.00
#
_symmetry.space_group_name_H-M   'P 1'
#
loop_
_entity.id
_entity.type
_entity.pdbx_description
1 polymer ?
#
loop_
_entity_poly.entity_id
_entity_poly.type
_entity_poly.pdbx_seq_one_letter_code
_entity_poly.pdbx_strand_id
1 'polypeptide(L)'
;VVPLVVLNELEQLTKNQNKQDDASKTLEFVRDMKNIEISGKFADNAILEYIKKHGGMVATMDEELKNKIKNLKGTIISFSNDKIVLEP
;
A
#
# COMPACT_ATOMS: atom_id res chain seq x y z
N VAL A 1 -0.73 -3.95 -8.85
CA VAL A 1 -2.12 -3.48 -8.74
C VAL A 1 -2.16 -2.45 -7.62
N VAL A 2 -2.87 -1.33 -7.79
CA VAL A 2 -2.92 -0.27 -6.77
C VAL A 2 -4.36 -0.11 -6.23
N PRO A 3 -4.57 -0.20 -4.92
CA PRO A 3 -5.85 0.11 -4.29
C PRO A 3 -6.29 1.56 -4.53
N LEU A 4 -7.58 1.78 -4.81
CA LEU A 4 -8.13 3.15 -4.96
C LEU A 4 -7.89 4.01 -3.71
N VAL A 5 -8.00 3.43 -2.51
CA VAL A 5 -7.71 4.15 -1.25
C VAL A 5 -6.28 4.67 -1.18
N VAL A 6 -5.30 3.94 -1.73
CA VAL A 6 -3.89 4.36 -1.76
C VAL A 6 -3.69 5.49 -2.76
N LEU A 7 -4.35 5.44 -3.92
CA LEU A 7 -4.34 6.55 -4.90
C LEU A 7 -4.92 7.82 -4.28
N ASN A 8 -6.05 7.72 -3.57
CA ASN A 8 -6.66 8.85 -2.89
C ASN A 8 -5.73 9.47 -1.83
N GLU A 9 -5.02 8.65 -1.05
CA GLU A 9 -4.04 9.15 -0.08
C GLU A 9 -2.86 9.84 -0.77
N LEU A 10 -2.32 9.27 -1.84
CA LEU A 10 -1.27 9.88 -2.65
C LEU A 10 -1.72 11.25 -3.22
N GLU A 11 -2.95 11.35 -3.72
CA GLU A 11 -3.52 12.62 -4.18
C GLU A 11 -3.61 13.66 -3.05
N GLN A 12 -3.98 13.26 -1.83
CA GLN A 12 -3.96 14.20 -0.70
C GLN A 12 -2.52 14.59 -0.31
N LEU A 13 -1.56 13.67 -0.41
CA LEU A 13 -0.16 13.93 -0.11
C LEU A 13 0.47 14.96 -1.06
N THR A 14 -0.02 15.07 -2.31
CA THR A 14 0.43 16.13 -3.23
C THR A 14 0.15 17.54 -2.71
N LYS A 15 -0.81 17.71 -1.80
CA LYS A 15 -1.17 19.00 -1.20
C LYS A 15 -0.24 19.38 -0.04
N ASN A 16 0.61 18.47 0.42
CA ASN A 16 1.59 18.72 1.47
C ASN A 16 2.93 19.13 0.84
N GLN A 17 3.35 20.39 1.04
CA GLN A 17 4.58 20.94 0.44
C GLN A 17 5.82 20.07 0.66
N ASN A 18 5.95 19.41 1.82
CA ASN A 18 7.12 18.58 2.14
C ASN A 18 7.12 17.22 1.42
N LYS A 19 5.98 16.79 0.86
CA LYS A 19 5.80 15.47 0.24
C LYS A 19 5.33 15.57 -1.20
N GLN A 20 5.09 16.78 -1.70
CA GLN A 20 4.44 17.04 -2.98
C GLN A 20 5.19 16.41 -4.15
N ASP A 21 6.51 16.62 -4.22
CA ASP A 21 7.32 16.15 -5.35
C ASP A 21 7.32 14.61 -5.44
N ASP A 22 7.56 13.94 -4.31
CA ASP A 22 7.59 12.48 -4.24
C ASP A 22 6.20 11.88 -4.51
N ALA A 23 5.15 12.47 -3.95
CA ALA A 23 3.77 12.03 -4.17
C ALA A 23 3.35 12.21 -5.64
N SER A 24 3.72 13.32 -6.28
CA SER A 24 3.38 13.60 -7.68
C SER A 24 4.08 12.65 -8.64
N LYS A 25 5.39 12.42 -8.44
CA LYS A 25 6.16 11.44 -9.22
C LYS A 25 5.62 10.02 -9.03
N THR A 26 5.22 9.67 -7.80
CA THR A 26 4.62 8.36 -7.52
C THR A 26 3.28 8.20 -8.22
N LEU A 27 2.41 9.22 -8.19
CA LEU A 27 1.13 9.21 -8.91
C LEU A 27 1.31 9.05 -10.42
N GLU A 28 2.29 9.75 -11.00
CA GLU A 28 2.63 9.62 -12.42
C GLU A 28 3.09 8.18 -12.74
N PHE A 29 3.98 7.62 -11.92
CA PHE A 29 4.49 6.27 -12.09
C PHE A 29 3.40 5.19 -12.01
N VAL A 30 2.44 5.34 -11.11
CA VAL A 30 1.37 4.35 -10.92
C VAL A 30 0.17 4.53 -11.85
N ARG A 31 0.13 5.59 -12.66
CA ARG A 31 -1.03 5.97 -13.48
C ARG A 31 -1.52 4.86 -14.41
N ASP A 32 -0.59 4.11 -14.99
CA ASP A 32 -0.89 3.05 -15.96
C ASP A 32 -0.92 1.65 -15.32
N MET A 33 -0.80 1.56 -13.99
CA MET A 33 -0.94 0.31 -13.27
C MET A 33 -2.41 -0.12 -13.16
N LYS A 34 -2.66 -1.42 -13.09
CA LYS A 34 -4.00 -1.95 -12.82
C LYS A 34 -4.49 -1.49 -11.45
N ASN A 35 -5.73 -1.03 -11.36
CA ASN A 35 -6.36 -0.65 -10.10
C ASN A 35 -7.24 -1.78 -9.54
N ILE A 36 -7.46 -1.77 -8.23
CA ILE A 36 -8.43 -2.63 -7.55
C ILE A 36 -9.37 -1.78 -6.67
N GLU A 37 -10.65 -2.13 -6.69
CA GLU A 37 -11.71 -1.45 -5.93
C GLU A 37 -11.63 -1.78 -4.43
N ILE A 38 -10.55 -1.32 -3.79
CA ILE A 38 -10.42 -1.28 -2.34
C ILE A 38 -10.51 0.19 -1.94
N SER A 39 -11.63 0.55 -1.33
CA SER A 39 -11.96 1.92 -0.92
C SER A 39 -12.08 2.01 0.60
N GLY A 40 -11.85 3.20 1.14
CA GLY A 40 -11.93 3.44 2.58
C GLY A 40 -11.40 4.82 2.93
N LYS A 41 -11.41 5.15 4.23
CA LYS A 41 -10.84 6.40 4.73
C LYS A 41 -9.33 6.35 4.93
N PHE A 42 -8.82 5.18 5.32
CA PHE A 42 -7.42 4.94 5.62
C PHE A 42 -6.97 3.68 4.89
N ALA A 43 -5.87 3.76 4.15
CA ALA A 43 -5.35 2.67 3.31
C ALA A 43 -5.07 1.42 4.14
N ASP A 44 -4.38 1.54 5.26
CA ASP A 44 -4.02 0.42 6.14
C ASP A 44 -5.24 -0.42 6.53
N ASN A 45 -6.28 0.24 7.04
CA ASN A 45 -7.50 -0.45 7.47
C ASN A 45 -8.25 -1.11 6.30
N ALA A 46 -8.36 -0.40 5.17
CA ALA A 46 -9.05 -0.93 3.99
C ALA A 46 -8.32 -2.15 3.41
N ILE A 47 -6.98 -2.12 3.40
CA ILE A 47 -6.14 -3.23 2.96
C ILE A 47 -6.26 -4.42 3.94
N LEU A 48 -6.21 -4.18 5.25
CA LEU A 48 -6.35 -5.23 6.26
C LEU A 48 -7.70 -5.95 6.18
N GLU A 49 -8.80 -5.21 6.05
CA GLU A 49 -10.14 -5.79 5.88
C GLU A 49 -10.25 -6.60 4.58
N TYR A 50 -9.63 -6.13 3.51
CA TYR A 50 -9.58 -6.88 2.26
C TYR A 50 -8.83 -8.21 2.41
N ILE A 51 -7.63 -8.21 3.00
CA ILE A 51 -6.83 -9.43 3.23
C ILE A 51 -7.56 -10.39 4.14
N LYS A 52 -8.17 -9.90 5.22
CA LYS A 52 -8.91 -10.73 6.17
C LYS A 52 -10.00 -11.56 5.49
N LYS A 53 -10.64 -11.01 4.44
CA LYS A 53 -11.73 -11.66 3.72
C LYS A 53 -11.26 -12.49 2.51
N HIS A 54 -10.23 -12.05 1.81
CA HIS A 54 -9.83 -12.63 0.51
C HIS A 54 -8.43 -13.25 0.50
N GLY A 55 -7.67 -13.10 1.57
CA GLY A 55 -6.23 -13.35 1.60
C GLY A 55 -5.48 -12.36 0.70
N GLY A 56 -4.26 -12.74 0.32
CA GLY A 56 -3.45 -12.00 -0.64
C GLY A 56 -2.11 -11.57 -0.08
N MET A 57 -1.42 -10.77 -0.89
CA MET A 57 -0.06 -10.33 -0.64
C MET A 57 0.02 -8.81 -0.73
N VAL A 58 0.69 -8.18 0.24
CA VAL A 58 0.83 -6.72 0.30
C VAL A 58 2.29 -6.33 0.26
N ALA A 59 2.61 -5.41 -0.65
CA ALA A 59 3.89 -4.75 -0.65
C ALA A 59 3.87 -3.59 0.35
N THR A 60 4.65 -3.68 1.43
CA THR A 60 4.76 -2.60 2.42
C THR A 60 6.10 -2.64 3.16
N MET A 61 6.59 -1.47 3.54
CA MET A 61 7.75 -1.31 4.43
C MET A 61 7.34 -0.95 5.85
N ASP A 62 6.07 -0.59 6.08
CA ASP A 62 5.57 -0.16 7.38
C ASP A 62 5.53 -1.33 8.38
N GLU A 63 6.23 -1.19 9.51
CA GLU A 63 6.39 -2.28 10.49
C GLU A 63 5.08 -2.64 11.20
N GLU A 64 4.23 -1.66 11.50
CA GLU A 64 2.96 -1.89 12.17
C GLU A 64 2.00 -2.64 11.25
N LEU A 65 1.91 -2.21 9.98
CA LEU A 65 1.10 -2.87 8.96
C LEU A 65 1.61 -4.29 8.69
N LYS A 66 2.93 -4.50 8.60
CA LYS A 66 3.51 -5.84 8.47
C LYS A 66 3.05 -6.77 9.59
N ASN A 67 3.15 -6.32 10.85
CA ASN A 67 2.73 -7.13 12.00
C ASN A 67 1.24 -7.46 11.96
N LYS A 68 0.38 -6.50 11.59
CA LYS A 68 -1.06 -6.73 11.43
C LYS A 68 -1.37 -7.74 10.32
N ILE A 69 -0.67 -7.69 9.18
CA ILE A 69 -0.87 -8.62 8.06
C ILE A 69 -0.42 -10.04 8.42
N LYS A 70 0.72 -10.21 9.10
CA LYS A 70 1.19 -11.52 9.57
C LYS A 70 0.18 -12.19 10.51
N ASN A 71 -0.42 -11.41 11.41
CA ASN A 71 -1.47 -11.90 12.31
C ASN A 71 -2.73 -12.38 11.57
N LEU A 72 -2.98 -11.87 10.36
CA LEU A 72 -4.07 -12.30 9.48
C LEU A 72 -3.68 -13.45 8.55
N LYS A 73 -2.47 -14.04 8.71
CA LYS A 73 -1.89 -15.06 7.82
C LYS A 73 -1.76 -14.58 6.36
N GLY A 74 -1.64 -13.27 6.15
CA GLY A 74 -1.34 -12.69 4.84
C GLY A 74 0.16 -12.75 4.54
N THR A 75 0.52 -12.60 3.26
CA THR A 75 1.93 -12.55 2.85
C THR A 75 2.38 -11.11 2.61
N ILE A 76 3.64 -10.81 2.91
CA ILE A 76 4.20 -9.47 2.74
C ILE A 76 5.32 -9.51 1.71
N ILE A 77 5.33 -8.53 0.81
CA ILE A 77 6.53 -8.16 0.05
C ILE A 77 7.13 -6.92 0.72
N SER A 78 8.41 -6.93 1.02
CA SER A 78 9.12 -5.79 1.60
C SER A 78 10.44 -5.52 0.87
N PHE A 79 11.03 -4.35 1.11
CA PHE A 79 12.40 -4.05 0.69
C PHE A 79 13.35 -4.20 1.88
N SER A 80 14.45 -4.93 1.67
CA SER A 80 15.52 -5.12 2.66
C SER A 80 16.87 -5.28 1.96
N ASN A 81 17.89 -4.50 2.37
CA ASN A 81 19.24 -4.54 1.79
C ASN A 81 19.24 -4.49 0.25
N ASP A 82 18.51 -3.53 -0.31
CA ASP A 82 18.33 -3.33 -1.76
C ASP A 82 17.74 -4.55 -2.50
N LYS A 83 17.02 -5.42 -1.79
CA LYS A 83 16.35 -6.60 -2.34
C LYS A 83 14.87 -6.57 -2.00
N ILE A 84 14.07 -7.15 -2.89
CA ILE A 84 12.67 -7.49 -2.62
C ILE A 84 12.66 -8.81 -1.87
N VAL A 85 12.04 -8.84 -0.69
CA VAL A 85 11.94 -10.01 0.18
C VAL A 85 10.48 -10.39 0.35
N LEU A 86 10.21 -11.69 0.34
CA LEU A 86 8.90 -12.25 0.69
C LEU A 86 8.92 -12.66 2.16
N GLU A 87 8.06 -12.07 2.98
CA GLU A 87 7.90 -12.39 4.39
C GLU A 87 6.57 -13.14 4.62
N PRO A 88 6.59 -14.31 5.27
CA PRO A 88 5.39 -14.98 5.75
C PRO A 88 4.84 -14.36 7.04
#